data_AF-A0A8T6WB90-F1
#
_entry.id   AF-A0A8T6WB90-F1
#
_cell.length_a   1.000
_cell.length_b   1.000
_cell.length_c   1.000
_cell.angle_alpha   90.00
_cell.angle_beta   90.00
_cell.angle_gamma   90.00
#
_symmetry.space_group_name_H-M   'P 1'
#
loop_
_entity.id
_entity.type
_entity.pdbx_description
1 polymer ?
#
loop_
_entity_poly.entity_id
_entity_poly.type
_entity_poly.pdbx_seq_one_letter_code
_entity_poly.pdbx_strand_id
1 'polypeptide(L)' 'MEDVLGIKIERRKPETERLVENLMNLIIDIRRQMREREDWKTADEIRAKLQAFGLVLEDNQEGTAWKIGRKP' A
#
# COMPACT_ATOMS: atom_id res chain seq x y z
N MET A 1 8.15 29.21 -9.13
CA MET A 1 9.43 29.81 -9.54
C MET A 1 10.27 28.63 -9.99
N GLU A 2 10.53 28.56 -11.30
CA GLU A 2 11.12 27.41 -11.98
C GLU A 2 12.62 27.34 -11.66
N ASP A 3 13.10 26.18 -11.22
CA ASP A 3 14.53 25.92 -11.11
C ASP A 3 15.08 25.64 -12.52
N VAL A 4 16.14 26.36 -12.89
CA VAL A 4 16.72 26.52 -14.24
C VAL A 4 17.50 25.27 -14.73
N LEU A 5 17.08 24.08 -14.31
CA LEU A 5 17.60 22.82 -14.83
C LEU A 5 16.41 21.88 -15.03
N GLY A 6 16.03 21.65 -16.29
CA GLY A 6 14.96 20.71 -16.71
C GLY A 6 15.22 19.24 -16.38
N ILE A 7 15.97 18.97 -15.32
CA ILE A 7 16.22 17.65 -14.77
C ILE A 7 15.09 17.41 -13.75
N LYS A 8 14.10 16.60 -14.14
CA LYS A 8 13.29 15.88 -13.17
C LYS A 8 14.27 15.05 -12.34
N ILE A 9 14.63 15.52 -11.15
CA ILE A 9 15.33 14.72 -10.17
C ILE A 9 14.34 13.64 -9.74
N GLU A 10 14.35 12.52 -10.46
CA GLU A 10 13.71 11.30 -10.00
C GLU A 10 14.47 10.87 -8.75
N ARG A 11 13.95 11.29 -7.59
CA ARG A 11 14.42 10.78 -6.30
C ARG A 11 14.25 9.27 -6.37
N ARG A 12 15.34 8.54 -6.59
CA ARG A 12 15.33 7.08 -6.49
C ARG A 12 14.80 6.76 -5.10
N LYS A 13 13.64 6.10 -5.03
CA LYS A 13 13.11 5.58 -3.77
C LYS A 13 14.22 4.76 -3.09
N PRO A 14 14.52 4.99 -1.81
CA PRO A 14 15.37 4.12 -1.02
C PRO A 14 14.99 2.65 -1.23
N GLU A 15 15.96 1.75 -1.27
CA GLU A 15 15.73 0.32 -1.50
C GLU A 15 14.68 -0.27 -0.52
N THR A 16 14.70 0.20 0.72
CA THR A 16 13.72 -0.12 1.77
C THR A 16 12.29 0.25 1.36
N GLU A 17 12.07 1.42 0.76
CA GLU A 17 10.72 1.83 0.34
C GLU A 17 10.19 0.93 -0.77
N ARG A 18 11.06 0.54 -1.72
CA ARG A 18 10.68 -0.38 -2.80
C ARG A 18 10.36 -1.78 -2.26
N LEU A 19 11.10 -2.26 -1.27
CA LEU A 19 10.79 -3.52 -0.60
C LEU A 19 9.42 -3.47 0.09
N VAL A 20 9.14 -2.38 0.83
CA VAL A 20 7.84 -2.18 1.49
C VAL A 20 6.70 -2.14 0.45
N GLU A 21 6.88 -1.44 -0.66
CA GLU A 21 5.90 -1.37 -1.75
C GLU A 21 5.61 -2.77 -2.34
N ASN A 22 6.65 -3.56 -2.59
CA ASN A 22 6.48 -4.94 -3.09
C ASN A 22 5.76 -5.84 -2.08
N LEU A 23 6.11 -5.75 -0.80
CA LEU A 23 5.43 -6.51 0.26
C LEU A 23 3.96 -6.11 0.39
N MET A 24 3.65 -4.81 0.30
CA MET A 24 2.28 -4.33 0.34
C MET A 24 1.46 -4.83 -0.85
N ASN A 25 2.03 -4.82 -2.05
CA ASN A 25 1.37 -5.36 -3.24
C ASN A 25 1.04 -6.84 -3.08
N LEU A 26 1.96 -7.64 -2.52
CA LEU A 26 1.72 -9.05 -2.22
C LEU A 26 0.59 -9.24 -1.21
N ILE A 27 0.56 -8.47 -0.12
CA ILE A 27 -0.49 -8.58 0.90
C ILE A 27 -1.86 -8.19 0.34
N ILE A 28 -1.92 -7.15 -0.48
CA ILE A 28 -3.14 -6.72 -1.17
C ILE A 28 -3.64 -7.82 -2.10
N ASP A 29 -2.74 -8.46 -2.87
CA ASP A 29 -3.10 -9.55 -3.75
C ASP A 29 -3.63 -10.76 -2.98
N ILE A 30 -2.98 -11.15 -1.88
CA ILE A 30 -3.48 -12.21 -0.99
C ILE A 30 -4.89 -11.87 -0.49
N ARG A 31 -5.11 -10.64 -0.03
CA ARG A 31 -6.45 -10.21 0.43
C ARG A 31 -7.49 -10.30 -0.69
N ARG A 32 -7.13 -9.95 -1.92
CA ARG A 32 -8.00 -10.09 -3.10
C ARG A 32 -8.35 -11.55 -3.35
N GLN A 33 -7.36 -12.45 -3.34
CA GLN A 33 -7.57 -13.89 -3.51
C GLN A 33 -8.49 -14.46 -2.42
N MET A 34 -8.39 -13.98 -1.17
CA MET A 34 -9.31 -14.40 -0.11
C MET A 34 -10.75 -13.95 -0.40
N ARG A 35 -10.96 -12.73 -0.89
CA ARG A 35 -12.28 -12.26 -1.33
C ARG A 35 -12.84 -13.06 -2.50
N GLU A 36 -12.00 -13.41 -3.49
CA GLU A 36 -12.39 -14.26 -4.63
C GLU A 36 -12.81 -15.67 -4.21
N ARG A 37 -12.25 -16.17 -3.09
CA ARG A 37 -12.62 -17.45 -2.47
C ARG A 37 -13.78 -17.33 -1.47
N GLU A 38 -14.43 -16.15 -1.41
CA GLU A 38 -15.48 -15.83 -0.44
C GLU A 38 -15.04 -15.92 1.03
N ASP A 39 -13.73 -15.91 1.29
CA ASP A 39 -13.15 -15.86 2.63
C ASP A 39 -13.03 -14.40 3.10
N TRP A 40 -14.20 -13.81 3.37
CA TRP A 40 -14.33 -12.44 3.86
C TRP A 40 -13.66 -12.25 5.22
N LYS A 41 -13.71 -13.28 6.07
CA LYS A 41 -13.14 -13.25 7.42
C LYS A 41 -11.63 -13.06 7.37
N THR A 42 -10.91 -13.89 6.59
CA THR A 42 -9.46 -13.76 6.46
C THR A 42 -9.07 -12.44 5.79
N ALA A 43 -9.85 -11.98 4.80
CA ALA A 43 -9.62 -10.68 4.16
C ALA A 43 -9.75 -9.51 5.15
N ASP A 44 -10.73 -9.55 6.05
CA ASP A 44 -10.92 -8.54 7.10
C ASP A 44 -9.85 -8.62 8.19
N GLU A 45 -9.40 -9.82 8.55
CA GLU A 45 -8.28 -9.99 9.50
C GLU A 45 -6.99 -9.36 8.97
N ILE A 46 -6.69 -9.52 7.67
CA ILE A 46 -5.55 -8.86 7.02
C ILE A 46 -5.68 -7.33 7.13
N ARG A 47 -6.85 -6.78 6.81
CA ARG A 47 -7.12 -5.34 6.91
C ARG A 47 -6.92 -4.82 8.33
N ALA A 48 -7.45 -5.52 9.32
CA ALA A 48 -7.34 -5.14 10.73
C ALA A 48 -5.89 -5.17 11.23
N LYS A 49 -5.12 -6.20 10.86
CA LYS A 49 -3.69 -6.30 11.23
C LYS A 49 -2.86 -5.17 10.62
N LEU A 50 -3.08 -4.86 9.34
CA LEU A 50 -2.42 -3.72 8.69
C LEU A 50 -2.76 -2.41 9.39
N GLN A 51 -4.03 -2.20 9.73
CA GLN A 51 -4.46 -1.01 10.46
C GLN A 51 -3.81 -0.91 11.84
N ALA A 52 -3.63 -2.03 12.54
CA ALA A 52 -2.90 -2.07 13.82
C ALA A 52 -1.43 -1.69 13.69
N PHE A 53 -0.81 -1.94 12.53
CA PHE A 53 0.55 -1.48 12.20
C PHE A 53 0.59 -0.01 11.71
N GLY A 54 -0.55 0.67 11.67
CA GLY A 54 -0.65 2.03 11.14
C GLY A 54 -0.73 2.10 9.61
N LEU A 55 -1.00 0.99 8.93
CA LEU A 55 -1.21 0.93 7.49
C LEU A 55 -2.71 0.87 7.18
N VAL A 56 -3.24 1.90 6.54
CA VAL A 56 -4.65 1.98 6.15
C VAL A 56 -4.76 1.63 4.68
N LEU A 57 -5.57 0.61 4.37
CA LEU A 57 -5.94 0.26 3.01
C LEU A 57 -7.17 1.08 2.57
N GLU A 58 -7.11 1.62 1.36
CA GLU A 58 -8.20 2.33 0.70
C GLU A 58 -8.53 1.60 -0.59
N ASP A 59 -9.77 1.12 -0.71
CA ASP A 59 -10.24 0.47 -1.92
C ASP A 59 -10.76 1.56 -2.89
N ASN A 60 -10.23 1.56 -4.11
CA ASN A 60 -10.57 2.49 -5.19
C ASN A 60 -10.94 1.72 -6.46
N GLN A 61 -11.54 2.40 -7.45
CA GLN A 61 -12.02 1.75 -8.68
C GLN A 61 -10.88 1.09 -9.48
N GLU A 62 -9.66 1.59 -9.36
CA GLU A 62 -8.48 1.09 -10.07
C GLU A 62 -7.66 0.06 -9.26
N GLY A 63 -7.99 -0.18 -7.98
CA GLY A 63 -7.22 -1.11 -7.14
C GLY A 63 -7.39 -0.88 -5.63
N THR A 64 -6.37 -1.28 -4.86
CA THR A 64 -6.28 -0.95 -3.43
C THR A 64 -5.05 -0.07 -3.22
N ALA A 65 -5.26 1.19 -2.85
CA ALA A 65 -4.22 2.06 -2.36
C ALA A 65 -3.95 1.81 -0.87
N TRP A 66 -2.78 2.23 -0.39
CA TRP A 66 -2.45 2.18 1.03
C TRP A 66 -1.75 3.45 1.47
N LYS A 67 -1.96 3.83 2.73
CA LYS A 67 -1.31 4.98 3.37
C LYS A 67 -0.84 4.61 4.77
N ILE A 68 0.25 5.23 5.20
CA ILE A 68 0.66 5.16 6.60
C ILE A 68 -0.20 6.17 7.35
N GLY A 69 -1.17 5.68 8.12
CA GLY A 69 -1.92 6.47 9.07
C GLY A 69 -0.97 7.00 10.14
N ARG A 70 -0.89 8.32 10.29
CA ARG A 70 -0.21 8.93 11.44
C ARG A 70 -0.96 8.49 12.69
N LYS A 71 -0.31 7.72 13.56
CA LYS A 71 -0.81 7.52 14.92
C LYS A 71 -0.82 8.91 15.58
N PRO A 72 -1.93 9.34 16.21
CA PRO A 72 -1.95 10.59 16.96
C PRO A 72 -0.93 10.56 18.10
#